data_AF-A0A955A7V1-F1
#
_entry.id   AF-A0A955A7V1-F1
#
_cell.length_a   1.000
_cell.length_b   1.000
_cell.length_c   1.000
_cell.angle_alpha   90.00
_cell.angle_beta   90.00
_cell.angle_gamma   90.00
#
_symmetry.space_group_name_H-M   'P 1'
#
loop_
_entity.id
_entity.type
_entity.pdbx_description
1 polymer ?
#
loop_
_entity_poly.entity_id
_entity_poly.type
_entity_poly.pdbx_seq_one_letter_code
_entity_poly.pdbx_strand_id
1 'polypeptide(L)'
;PPPAGWRRDFLLHCVGWDKDADLNTFHGQSVEPLPFRAMSRYPYAPDEDFPDTELHREYLRDYQTRSQSRREFWNVIKQLGRKSD
;
A
#
# COMPACT_ATOMS: atom_id res chain seq x y z
N PRO A 1 16.82 6.00 29.27
CA PRO A 1 16.56 7.46 29.23
C PRO A 1 17.89 8.19 29.02
N PRO A 2 17.95 9.34 28.33
CA PRO A 2 19.20 10.07 28.17
C PRO A 2 19.71 10.62 29.52
N PRO A 3 21.02 10.91 29.66
CA PRO A 3 21.58 11.53 30.86
C PRO A 3 20.91 12.86 31.23
N ALA A 4 21.07 13.30 32.48
CA ALA A 4 20.57 14.58 32.95
C ALA A 4 21.11 15.74 32.08
N GLY A 5 20.23 16.66 31.68
CA GLY A 5 20.57 17.78 30.80
C GLY A 5 20.54 17.47 29.30
N TRP A 6 20.33 16.20 28.90
CA TRP A 6 20.24 15.82 27.49
C TRP A 6 18.79 15.67 27.03
N ARG A 7 18.51 16.13 25.82
CA ARG A 7 17.24 15.88 25.11
C ARG A 7 17.44 14.72 24.14
N ARG A 8 16.55 13.74 24.18
CA ARG A 8 16.54 12.64 23.21
C ARG A 8 15.67 13.02 22.01
N ASP A 9 16.23 12.84 20.82
CA ASP A 9 15.51 12.90 19.56
C ASP A 9 15.45 11.49 18.94
N PHE A 10 14.53 11.31 17.99
CA PHE A 10 14.34 10.05 17.27
C PHE A 10 14.41 10.29 15.77
N LEU A 11 15.06 9.37 15.06
CA LEU A 11 15.01 9.31 13.61
C LEU A 11 14.24 8.05 13.21
N LEU A 12 13.22 8.23 12.38
CA LEU A 12 12.53 7.12 11.74
C LEU A 12 13.19 6.84 10.40
N HIS A 13 13.80 5.67 10.27
CA HIS A 13 14.30 5.17 9.00
C HIS A 13 13.33 4.11 8.48
N CYS A 14 12.64 4.43 7.39
CA CYS A 14 11.73 3.52 6.70
C CYS A 14 12.30 3.17 5.33
N VAL A 15 12.23 1.90 4.97
CA VAL A 15 12.42 1.42 3.61
C VAL A 15 11.11 0.81 3.16
N GLY A 16 10.52 1.37 2.12
CA GLY A 16 9.22 0.95 1.62
C GLY A 16 9.01 1.38 0.18
N TRP A 17 7.91 0.90 -0.37
CA TRP A 17 7.45 1.26 -1.71
C TRP A 17 6.13 2.00 -1.59
N ASP A 18 5.91 2.93 -2.50
CA ASP A 18 4.66 3.67 -2.60
C ASP A 18 4.04 3.46 -3.99
N LYS A 19 2.71 3.45 -4.02
CA LYS A 19 1.94 3.62 -5.24
C LYS A 19 1.27 4.97 -5.11
N ASP A 20 1.90 5.97 -5.70
CA ASP A 20 1.31 7.29 -5.78
C ASP A 20 0.06 7.27 -6.68
N ALA A 21 -0.79 8.28 -6.48
CA ALA A 21 -1.96 8.47 -7.34
C ALA A 21 -1.60 9.14 -8.68
N ASP A 22 -0.35 8.96 -9.16
CA ASP A 22 0.08 9.48 -10.46
C ASP A 22 -0.60 8.71 -11.59
N LEU A 23 -0.91 9.42 -12.68
CA LEU A 23 -1.61 8.84 -13.83
C LEU A 23 -0.78 7.79 -14.57
N ASN A 24 0.54 7.82 -14.41
CA ASN A 24 1.47 6.86 -15.01
C ASN A 24 1.76 5.68 -14.08
N THR A 25 1.15 5.62 -12.89
CA THR A 25 1.35 4.52 -11.94
C THR A 25 0.63 3.28 -12.43
N PHE A 26 1.42 2.37 -13.00
CA PHE A 26 0.95 1.20 -13.74
C PHE A 26 -0.09 0.36 -12.97
N HIS A 27 0.11 0.15 -11.66
CA HIS A 27 -0.82 -0.59 -10.80
C HIS A 27 -1.42 0.28 -9.67
N GLY A 28 -1.63 1.58 -9.91
CA GLY A 28 -2.16 2.51 -8.89
C GLY A 28 -3.64 2.30 -8.52
N GLN A 29 -4.38 1.51 -9.31
CA GLN A 29 -5.82 1.29 -9.09
C GLN A 29 -6.14 0.10 -8.16
N SER A 30 -5.13 -0.65 -7.72
CA SER A 30 -5.28 -1.77 -6.79
C SER A 30 -4.08 -1.86 -5.85
N VAL A 31 -4.32 -2.45 -4.66
CA VAL A 31 -3.24 -2.72 -3.70
C VAL A 31 -2.20 -3.65 -4.31
N GLU A 32 -2.64 -4.70 -5.00
CA GLU A 32 -1.74 -5.65 -5.66
C GLU A 32 -1.33 -5.20 -7.07
N PRO A 33 -0.17 -5.68 -7.57
CA PRO A 33 0.86 -6.45 -6.83
C PRO A 33 1.62 -5.57 -5.83
N LEU A 34 2.09 -6.17 -4.73
CA LEU A 34 2.86 -5.49 -3.67
C LEU A 34 4.35 -5.78 -3.79
N PRO A 35 5.24 -4.83 -4.07
CA PRO A 35 6.67 -5.12 -4.20
C PRO A 35 7.26 -5.82 -2.96
N PHE A 36 8.24 -6.70 -3.18
CA PHE A 36 8.95 -7.42 -2.11
C PHE A 36 10.46 -7.29 -2.29
N ARG A 37 11.19 -7.38 -1.17
CA ARG A 37 12.63 -7.04 -1.13
C ARG A 37 13.52 -7.86 -2.07
N ALA A 38 13.14 -9.11 -2.35
CA ALA A 38 13.92 -10.03 -3.18
C ALA A 38 13.56 -9.99 -4.66
N MET A 39 12.58 -9.17 -5.09
CA MET A 39 12.17 -9.08 -6.49
C MET A 39 13.31 -8.53 -7.36
N SER A 40 13.45 -9.04 -8.58
CA SER A 40 14.45 -8.56 -9.53
C SER A 40 14.14 -7.15 -10.06
N ARG A 41 12.86 -6.83 -10.23
CA ARG A 41 12.34 -5.54 -10.70
C ARG A 41 10.87 -5.36 -10.34
N TYR A 42 10.38 -4.15 -10.53
CA TYR A 42 8.96 -3.83 -10.51
C TYR A 42 8.53 -3.20 -11.85
N PRO A 43 7.43 -3.64 -12.49
CA PRO A 43 6.64 -4.84 -12.16
C PRO A 43 7.45 -6.14 -12.26
N TYR A 44 6.97 -7.22 -11.65
CA TYR A 44 7.68 -8.50 -11.56
C TYR A 44 8.08 -9.08 -12.92
N ALA A 45 9.11 -9.93 -12.91
CA ALA A 45 9.36 -10.82 -14.03
C ALA A 45 8.23 -11.87 -14.17
N PRO A 46 7.99 -12.43 -15.37
CA PRO A 46 6.93 -13.42 -15.57
C PRO A 46 7.05 -14.67 -14.68
N ASP A 47 8.25 -14.96 -14.18
CA ASP A 47 8.61 -16.07 -13.31
C ASP A 47 8.74 -15.67 -11.82
N GLU A 48 8.37 -14.44 -11.47
CA GLU A 48 8.40 -13.92 -10.11
C GLU A 48 6.99 -13.57 -9.62
N ASP A 49 6.66 -14.03 -8.41
CA ASP A 49 5.42 -13.73 -7.71
C ASP A 49 5.70 -13.25 -6.28
N PHE A 50 4.72 -12.59 -5.68
CA PHE A 50 4.81 -12.27 -4.26
C PHE A 50 4.85 -13.57 -3.43
N PRO A 51 5.68 -13.66 -2.37
CA PRO A 51 5.78 -14.89 -1.58
C PRO A 51 4.46 -15.33 -0.94
N ASP A 52 3.88 -16.45 -1.39
CA ASP A 52 2.68 -17.06 -0.82
C ASP A 52 3.02 -18.01 0.34
N THR A 53 3.41 -17.43 1.47
CA THR A 53 3.73 -18.16 2.71
C THR A 53 2.51 -18.27 3.63
N GLU A 54 2.49 -19.25 4.54
CA GLU A 54 1.37 -19.36 5.50
C GLU A 54 1.23 -18.10 6.37
N LEU A 55 2.35 -17.53 6.83
CA LEU A 55 2.36 -16.28 7.58
C LEU A 55 1.74 -15.12 6.78
N HIS A 56 2.00 -15.06 5.47
CA HIS A 56 1.38 -14.05 4.61
C HIS A 56 -0.13 -14.27 4.49
N ARG A 57 -0.57 -15.51 4.31
CA ARG A 57 -2.00 -15.84 4.25
C ARG A 57 -2.72 -15.53 5.56
N GLU A 58 -2.12 -15.83 6.71
CA GLU A 58 -2.62 -15.41 8.03
C GLU A 58 -2.76 -13.89 8.11
N TYR A 59 -1.71 -13.15 7.73
CA TYR A 59 -1.75 -11.69 7.71
C TYR A 59 -2.89 -11.13 6.84
N LEU A 60 -3.09 -11.68 5.64
CA LEU A 60 -4.18 -11.25 4.76
C LEU A 60 -5.56 -11.50 5.37
N ARG A 61 -5.76 -12.67 6.00
CA ARG A 61 -7.01 -13.03 6.68
C ARG A 61 -7.31 -12.11 7.86
N ASP A 62 -6.30 -11.73 8.62
CA ASP A 62 -6.49 -11.00 9.88
C ASP A 62 -6.52 -9.48 9.68
N TYR A 63 -5.72 -8.96 8.75
CA TYR A 63 -5.47 -7.52 8.64
C TYR A 63 -5.91 -6.88 7.32
N GLN A 64 -5.87 -7.59 6.19
CA GLN A 64 -6.24 -7.04 4.88
C GLN A 64 -7.70 -7.37 4.49
N THR A 65 -8.62 -7.12 5.42
CA THR A 65 -10.02 -7.55 5.31
C THR A 65 -10.95 -6.49 4.71
N ARG A 66 -10.44 -5.28 4.41
CA ARG A 66 -11.24 -4.21 3.82
C ARG A 66 -11.45 -4.45 2.33
N SER A 67 -12.71 -4.58 1.92
CA SER A 67 -13.09 -4.58 0.51
C SER A 67 -13.52 -3.17 0.07
N GLN A 68 -13.14 -2.79 -1.15
CA GLN A 68 -13.60 -1.56 -1.78
C GLN A 68 -14.17 -1.88 -3.16
N SER A 69 -15.47 -1.71 -3.33
CA SER A 69 -16.12 -1.84 -4.63
C SER A 69 -15.73 -0.65 -5.51
N ARG A 70 -15.10 -0.93 -6.66
CA ARG A 70 -14.78 0.08 -7.68
C ARG A 70 -16.05 0.81 -8.14
N ARG A 71 -17.13 0.06 -8.41
CA ARG A 71 -18.39 0.62 -8.91
C ARG A 71 -19.02 1.57 -7.89
N GLU A 72 -19.11 1.14 -6.64
CA GLU A 72 -19.74 1.94 -5.59
C GLU A 72 -18.92 3.18 -5.27
N PHE A 73 -17.60 3.07 -5.20
CA PHE A 73 -16.71 4.21 -5.01
C PHE A 73 -16.99 5.31 -6.05
N TRP A 74 -16.95 4.96 -7.34
CA TRP A 74 -17.18 5.94 -8.40
C TRP A 74 -18.60 6.51 -8.42
N ASN A 75 -19.60 5.72 -8.02
CA ASN A 75 -20.97 6.23 -7.88
C ASN A 75 -21.05 7.30 -6.79
N VAL A 76 -20.41 7.08 -5.63
CA VAL A 76 -20.37 8.06 -4.53
C VAL A 76 -19.67 9.35 -4.97
N ILE A 77 -18.49 9.25 -5.60
CA ILE A 77 -17.76 10.43 -6.08
C ILE A 77 -18.59 11.25 -7.07
N LYS A 78 -19.26 10.61 -8.03
CA LYS A 78 -20.16 11.27 -8.99
C LYS A 78 -21.34 11.96 -8.31
N GLN A 79 -21.91 11.35 -7.26
CA GLN A 79 -23.03 11.95 -6.53
C GLN A 79 -22.59 13.15 -5.70
N LEU A 80 -21.41 13.10 -5.08
CA LEU A 80 -20.85 14.22 -4.30
C LEU A 80 -20.59 15.44 -5.20
N GLY A 81 -19.99 15.24 -6.37
CA GLY A 81 -19.74 16.34 -7.32
C GLY A 81 -21.01 16.97 -7.91
N ARG A 82 -22.15 16.27 -7.88
CA ARG A 82 -23.45 16.79 -8.35
C ARG A 82 -24.24 17.56 -7.27
N LYS A 83 -23.84 17.46 -6.01
CA LYS A 83 -24.47 18.17 -4.88
C LYS A 83 -23.80 19.50 -4.56
N SER A 84 -22.64 19.77 -5.15
CA SER A 84 -21.88 21.00 -5.00
C SER A 84 -22.24 22.09 -6.02
N ASP A 85 -23.16 21.78 -6.95
CA ASP A 85 -23.76 22.71 -7.92
C ASP A 85 -25.19 23.08 -7.46
#